data_AF-A0A9D1P7S6-F1
#
_entry.id   AF-A0A9D1P7S6-F1
#
_cell.length_a   1.000
_cell.length_b   1.000
_cell.length_c   1.000
_cell.angle_alpha   90.00
_cell.angle_beta   90.00
_cell.angle_gamma   90.00
#
_symmetry.space_group_name_H-M   'P 1'
#
loop_
_entity.id
_entity.type
_entity.pdbx_description
1 polymer ?
#
loop_
_entity_poly.entity_id
_entity_poly.type
_entity_poly.pdbx_seq_one_letter_code
_entity_poly.pdbx_strand_id
1 'polypeptide(L)' 'AVELVDHPWFVGVQFHPEFKSRPNRPHPLFTGLVGAALQNA' A
#
# COMPACT_ATOMS: atom_id res chain seq x y z
N ALA A 1 4.64 -10.16 -5.02
CA ALA A 1 3.53 -9.68 -4.19
C ALA A 1 2.36 -10.62 -4.37
N VAL A 2 1.41 -10.62 -3.44
CA VAL A 2 0.12 -11.30 -3.58
C VAL A 2 -0.96 -10.23 -3.55
N GLU A 3 -1.95 -10.35 -4.43
CA GLU A 3 -3.08 -9.43 -4.55
C GLU A 3 -4.39 -10.23 -4.64
N LEU A 4 -5.49 -9.66 -4.14
CA LEU A 4 -6.83 -10.27 -4.20
C LEU A 4 -7.71 -9.44 -5.13
N VAL A 5 -8.11 -10.04 -6.25
CA VAL A 5 -8.76 -9.34 -7.38
C VAL A 5 -10.07 -8.66 -6.98
N ASP A 6 -10.87 -9.30 -6.12
CA ASP A 6 -12.21 -8.82 -5.73
C ASP A 6 -12.21 -7.97 -4.44
N HIS A 7 -11.05 -7.46 -4.03
CA HIS A 7 -10.93 -6.59 -2.85
C HIS A 7 -10.45 -5.19 -3.27
N PRO A 8 -11.08 -4.09 -2.79
CA PRO A 8 -10.80 -2.73 -3.27
C PRO A 8 -9.34 -2.29 -3.09
N TRP A 9 -8.66 -2.82 -2.07
CA TRP A 9 -7.22 -2.72 -1.94
C TRP A 9 -6.69 -3.88 -1.09
N PHE A 10 -5.98 -4.85 -1.69
CA PHE A 10 -5.36 -5.96 -0.98
C PHE A 10 -3.99 -6.27 -1.60
N VAL A 11 -2.91 -5.97 -0.89
CA VAL A 11 -1.54 -6.23 -1.35
C VAL A 11 -0.68 -6.75 -0.20
N GLY A 12 -0.07 -7.92 -0.41
CA GLY A 12 0.90 -8.54 0.49
C GLY A 12 2.29 -8.64 -0.14
N VAL A 13 3.34 -8.28 0.61
CA VAL A 13 4.74 -8.39 0.18
C VAL A 13 5.59 -9.04 1.26
N GLN A 14 6.59 -9.83 0.86
CA GLN A 14 7.53 -10.48 1.79
C GLN A 14 8.77 -9.63 2.10
N PHE A 15 9.04 -8.61 1.29
CA PHE A 15 10.13 -7.66 1.54
C PHE A 15 9.64 -6.52 2.44
N HIS A 16 10.58 -5.69 2.90
CA HIS A 16 10.32 -4.57 3.79
C HIS A 16 10.23 -3.23 3.01
N PRO A 17 9.06 -2.83 2.48
CA PRO A 17 8.88 -1.55 1.78
C PRO A 17 9.11 -0.33 2.68
N GLU A 18 8.96 -0.48 3.99
CA GLU A 18 9.16 0.57 5.01
C GLU A 18 10.57 1.14 4.96
N PHE A 19 11.60 0.31 4.73
CA PHE A 19 12.98 0.77 4.67
C PHE A 19 13.27 1.68 3.47
N LYS A 20 12.42 1.64 2.44
CA LYS A 20 12.55 2.47 1.23
C LYS A 20 11.65 3.71 1.24
N SER A 21 10.71 3.82 2.18
CA SER A 21 9.83 4.98 2.30
C SER A 21 10.58 6.20 2.87
N ARG A 22 10.27 7.41 2.39
CA ARG A 22 10.84 8.69 2.89
C ARG A 22 9.72 9.73 3.02
N PRO A 23 9.84 10.74 3.90
CA PRO A 23 8.79 11.75 4.08
C PRO A 23 8.38 12.48 2.80
N ASN A 24 9.35 12.81 1.94
CA ASN A 24 9.13 13.49 0.65
C ASN A 24 8.99 12.53 -0.54
N ARG A 25 9.13 11.22 -0.31
CA ARG A 25 8.99 10.17 -1.32
C ARG A 25 8.43 8.91 -0.65
N PRO A 26 7.14 8.93 -0.29
CA PRO A 26 6.53 7.80 0.38
C PRO A 26 6.48 6.59 -0.56
N HIS A 27 6.62 5.39 0.01
CA HIS A 27 6.56 4.18 -0.81
C HIS A 27 5.14 3.97 -1.35
N PRO A 28 4.97 3.57 -2.63
CA PRO A 28 3.65 3.46 -3.27
C PRO A 28 2.64 2.57 -2.53
N LEU A 29 3.11 1.50 -1.90
CA LEU A 29 2.26 0.59 -1.12
C LEU A 29 1.57 1.31 0.05
N PHE A 30 2.25 2.23 0.74
CA PHE A 30 1.64 2.95 1.86
C PHE A 30 0.71 4.05 1.39
N THR A 31 1.07 4.80 0.34
CA THR A 31 0.17 5.81 -0.23
C THR A 31 -1.08 5.18 -0.82
N GLY A 32 -0.95 4.00 -1.44
CA GLY A 32 -2.08 3.23 -1.95
C GLY A 32 -3.01 2.76 -0.84
N LEU A 33 -2.46 2.18 0.24
CA LEU A 33 -3.23 1.73 1.40
C LEU A 33 -4.03 2.88 2.04
N VAL A 34 -3.38 4.01 2.32
CA VAL A 34 -4.04 5.17 2.94
C VAL A 34 -5.08 5.77 1.99
N GLY A 35 -4.78 5.88 0.70
CA GLY A 35 -5.71 6.37 -0.30
C GLY A 35 -6.96 5.49 -0.41
N ALA A 36 -6.79 4.17 -0.40
CA ALA A 36 -7.91 3.24 -0.39
C ALA A 36 -8.73 3.33 0.91
N ALA A 37 -8.08 3.51 2.06
CA ALA A 37 -8.79 3.71 3.33
C ALA A 37 -9.65 4.99 3.32
N LEU A 38 -9.15 6.08 2.73
CA LEU A 38 -9.91 7.33 2.58
C LEU A 38 -11.13 7.20 1.67
N GLN A 39 -11.06 6.35 0.64
CA GLN A 39 -12.18 6.11 -0.28
C GLN A 39 -13.26 5.20 0.31
N ASN A 40 -12.95 4.44 1.35
CA ASN A 40 -13.87 3.53 2.04
C ASN A 40 -14.43 4.11 3.36
N ALA A 41 -14.17 5.39 3.63
CA ALA A 41 -14.76 6.14 4.75
C ALA A 41 -16.12 6.75 4.33
#